data_AF-A0A523YKW5-F1
#
_entry.id   AF-A0A523YKW5-F1
#
_cell.length_a   1.000
_cell.length_b   1.000
_cell.length_c   1.000
_cell.angle_alpha   90.00
_cell.angle_beta   90.00
_cell.angle_gamma   90.00
#
_symmetry.space_group_name_H-M   'P 1'
#
loop_
_entity.id
_entity.type
_entity.pdbx_description
1 polymer ?
#
loop_
_entity_poly.entity_id
_entity_poly.type
_entity_poly.pdbx_seq_one_letter_code
_entity_poly.pdbx_strand_id
1 'polypeptide(L)' 'MELLGSSKVTNNYRMQLIKAVRDEIDAGEGDIVLFYKKGDEIILKKG' A
#
# COMPACT_ATOMS: atom_id res chain seq x y z
N MET A 1 11.59 -3.78 11.84
CA MET A 1 10.63 -3.84 10.72
C MET A 1 9.42 -4.59 11.25
N GLU A 2 8.24 -3.99 11.17
CA GLU A 2 6.99 -4.56 11.69
C GLU A 2 6.09 -4.97 10.52
N LEU A 3 5.43 -6.13 10.63
CA LEU A 3 4.51 -6.62 9.61
C LEU A 3 3.11 -6.06 9.88
N LEU A 4 2.66 -5.13 9.03
CA LEU A 4 1.30 -4.56 9.11
C LEU A 4 0.21 -5.55 8.62
N GLY A 5 0.61 -6.57 7.85
CA GLY A 5 -0.26 -7.64 7.36
C GLY A 5 0.14 -8.09 5.96
N SER A 6 -0.69 -8.91 5.32
CA SER A 6 -0.45 -9.43 3.97
C SER A 6 -1.69 -9.32 3.09
N SER A 7 -1.47 -9.12 1.80
CA SER A 7 -2.50 -9.21 0.77
C SER A 7 -1.99 -10.11 -0.36
N LYS A 8 -2.89 -10.89 -0.94
CA LYS A 8 -2.60 -11.66 -2.15
C LYS A 8 -2.60 -10.75 -3.37
N VAL A 9 -1.65 -10.95 -4.28
CA VAL A 9 -1.71 -10.36 -5.61
C VAL A 9 -2.73 -11.13 -6.44
N THR A 10 -3.70 -10.40 -6.97
CA THR A 10 -4.78 -10.93 -7.80
C THR A 10 -4.50 -10.70 -9.28
N ASN A 11 -5.41 -11.13 -10.15
CA ASN A 11 -5.29 -10.94 -11.60
C ASN A 11 -5.06 -9.45 -11.93
N ASN A 12 -4.29 -9.22 -12.99
CA ASN A 12 -3.90 -7.87 -13.44
C ASN A 12 -3.02 -7.09 -12.43
N TYR A 13 -2.22 -7.80 -11.62
CA TYR A 13 -1.24 -7.21 -10.70
C TYR A 13 -1.86 -6.27 -9.65
N ARG A 14 -3.12 -6.53 -9.27
CA ARG A 14 -3.83 -5.75 -8.25
C ARG A 14 -3.67 -6.38 -6.88
N MET A 15 -3.52 -5.56 -5.86
CA MET A 15 -3.58 -5.96 -4.45
C MET A 15 -4.58 -5.10 -3.69
N GLN A 16 -5.20 -5.68 -2.66
CA GLN A 16 -6.08 -4.93 -1.77
C GLN A 16 -5.23 -4.19 -0.74
N LEU A 17 -5.58 -2.94 -0.48
CA LEU A 17 -4.99 -2.18 0.62
C LEU A 17 -5.62 -2.66 1.93
N ILE A 18 -4.85 -3.33 2.77
CA ILE A 18 -5.33 -3.80 4.08
C ILE A 18 -5.55 -2.62 5.03
N LYS A 19 -6.50 -2.76 5.96
CA LYS A 19 -6.87 -1.70 6.90
C LYS A 19 -5.67 -1.09 7.63
N ALA A 20 -4.74 -1.92 8.13
CA ALA A 20 -3.55 -1.41 8.82
C ALA A 20 -2.72 -0.46 7.94
N VAL A 21 -2.40 -0.86 6.69
CA VAL A 21 -1.62 -0.01 5.78
C VAL A 21 -2.41 1.24 5.37
N ARG A 22 -3.73 1.10 5.16
CA ARG A 22 -4.62 2.23 4.87
C ARG A 22 -4.57 3.27 5.99
N ASP A 23 -4.68 2.82 7.24
CA ASP A 23 -4.69 3.69 8.43
C ASP A 23 -3.33 4.38 8.60
N GLU A 24 -2.21 3.68 8.32
CA GLU A 24 -0.85 4.26 8.36
C GLU A 24 -0.63 5.38 7.32
N ILE A 25 -1.25 5.29 6.13
CA ILE A 25 -1.10 6.30 5.06
C ILE A 25 -2.29 7.26 4.97
N ASP A 26 -3.27 7.16 5.87
CA ASP A 26 -4.53 7.91 5.89
C ASP A 26 -5.25 7.96 4.53
N ALA A 27 -5.33 6.80 3.84
CA ALA A 27 -5.99 6.70 2.54
C ALA A 27 -7.48 6.37 2.67
N GLY A 28 -8.30 7.03 1.86
CA GLY A 28 -9.73 6.81 1.71
C GLY A 28 -10.12 6.21 0.35
N GLU A 29 -11.41 5.96 0.18
CA GLU A 29 -11.97 5.61 -1.13
C GLU A 29 -11.84 6.80 -2.09
N GLY A 30 -11.34 6.55 -3.30
CA GLY A 30 -11.12 7.58 -4.31
C GLY A 30 -9.75 8.28 -4.24
N ASP A 31 -9.01 8.12 -3.13
CA ASP A 31 -7.67 8.66 -3.00
C ASP A 31 -6.67 7.92 -3.92
N ILE A 32 -5.68 8.66 -4.42
CA ILE A 32 -4.57 8.09 -5.20
C ILE A 32 -3.47 7.64 -4.24
N VAL A 33 -2.97 6.43 -4.43
CA VAL A 33 -1.78 5.93 -3.72
C VAL A 33 -0.59 5.94 -4.66
N LEU A 34 0.47 6.64 -4.27
CA LEU A 34 1.72 6.76 -5.00
C LEU A 34 2.73 5.73 -4.50
N PHE A 35 3.43 5.09 -5.43
CA PHE A 35 4.45 4.09 -5.15
C PHE A 35 5.83 4.63 -5.53
N TYR A 36 6.74 4.72 -4.56
CA TYR A 36 8.12 5.14 -4.76
C TYR A 36 9.08 4.00 -4.48
N LYS A 37 10.24 3.98 -5.16
CA LYS A 37 11.33 3.05 -4.87
C LYS A 37 12.48 3.79 -4.16
N LYS A 38 12.96 3.25 -3.05
CA LYS A 38 14.13 3.75 -2.32
C LYS A 38 15.04 2.57 -1.97
N GLY A 39 16.10 2.38 -2.76
CA GLY A 39 16.93 1.17 -2.66
C GLY A 39 16.11 -0.08 -2.96
N ASP A 40 16.09 -1.02 -2.01
CA ASP A 40 15.33 -2.27 -2.10
C ASP A 40 13.91 -2.18 -1.49
N GLU A 41 13.52 -1.00 -0.99
CA GLU A 41 12.22 -0.76 -0.37
C GLU A 41 11.25 -0.09 -1.34
N ILE A 42 9.96 -0.46 -1.24
CA ILE A 42 8.85 0.24 -1.88
C ILE A 42 8.13 1.07 -0.81
N ILE A 43 7.98 2.36 -1.05
CA ILE A 43 7.32 3.31 -0.15
C ILE A 43 5.97 3.68 -0.75
N LEU A 44 4.91 3.56 0.05
CA LEU A 44 3.56 4.00 -0.30
C LEU A 44 3.30 5.37 0.32
N LYS A 45 2.65 6.26 -0.44
CA LYS A 45 2.18 7.57 0.06
C LYS A 45 0.80 7.88 -0.49
N LYS A 46 0.01 8.63 0.29
CA LYS A 46 -1.17 9.31 -0.24
C LYS A 46 -0.74 10.40 -1.23
N GLY A 47 -1.41 10.45 -2.39
CA GLY A 47 -1.23 11.45 -3.43
C GLY A 47 -2.26 12.55 -3.40
#